data_AF-H6BD08-F1
#
_entry.id   AF-H6BD08-F1
#
_cell.length_a   1.000
_cell.length_b   1.000
_cell.length_c   1.000
_cell.angle_alpha   90.00
_cell.angle_beta   90.00
_cell.angle_gamma   90.00
#
_symmetry.space_group_name_H-M   'P 1'
#
loop_
_entity.id
_entity.type
_entity.pdbx_description
1 polymer ?
#
loop_
_entity_poly.entity_id
_entity_poly.type
_entity_poly.pdbx_seq_one_letter_code
_entity_poly.pdbx_strand_id
1 'polypeptide(L)'
;TDEDAMIEILASRSNAQIKAISETYKKLFKNILEKDIESDTSGHFKRLMVALASAGRMEDQVLDTNKAEIDAKRLFEAGEKKLGTDESVFNSLLASQSFHQLRILFDKYKIVSGKDIEQSIKSELSGNLETGMLAIVHVIRNTPGYFAERLYRSMKGAGTDDRTLIRVVITRSEVDMV
;
A
#
# COMPACT_ATOMS: atom_id res chain seq x y z
N THR A 1 -5.11 -16.59 -5.73
CA THR A 1 -5.44 -15.65 -4.65
C THR A 1 -6.19 -14.48 -5.25
N ASP A 2 -6.88 -13.64 -4.47
CA ASP A 2 -7.42 -12.35 -4.95
C ASP A 2 -6.51 -11.25 -4.41
N GLU A 3 -5.35 -11.08 -5.05
CA GLU A 3 -4.33 -10.13 -4.62
C GLU A 3 -4.82 -8.68 -4.71
N ASP A 4 -5.71 -8.37 -5.65
CA ASP A 4 -6.29 -7.04 -5.79
C ASP A 4 -7.15 -6.66 -4.58
N ALA A 5 -7.98 -7.57 -4.07
CA ALA A 5 -8.74 -7.36 -2.84
C ALA A 5 -7.83 -7.25 -1.61
N MET A 6 -6.78 -8.08 -1.53
CA MET A 6 -5.80 -8.03 -0.44
C MET A 6 -5.07 -6.68 -0.41
N ILE A 7 -4.60 -6.21 -1.57
CA ILE A 7 -3.94 -4.90 -1.73
C ILE A 7 -4.91 -3.77 -1.36
N GLU A 8 -6.14 -3.79 -1.89
CA GLU A 8 -7.15 -2.76 -1.62
C GLU A 8 -7.40 -2.59 -0.13
N ILE A 9 -7.60 -3.72 0.59
CA ILE A 9 -7.90 -3.70 2.02
C ILE A 9 -6.65 -3.30 2.81
N LEU A 10 -5.52 -4.00 2.64
CA LEU A 10 -4.35 -3.80 3.49
C LEU A 10 -3.65 -2.45 3.27
N ALA A 11 -3.73 -1.87 2.06
CA ALA A 11 -3.13 -0.56 1.78
C ALA A 11 -3.97 0.61 2.29
N SER A 12 -5.28 0.44 2.49
CA SER A 12 -6.22 1.56 2.74
C SER A 12 -6.78 1.63 4.16
N ARG A 13 -6.65 0.58 4.96
CA ARG A 13 -7.20 0.52 6.31
C ARG A 13 -6.21 1.06 7.35
N SER A 14 -6.73 1.68 8.40
CA SER A 14 -5.93 2.14 9.54
C SER A 14 -5.43 0.97 10.39
N ASN A 15 -4.45 1.20 11.28
CA ASN A 15 -3.98 0.14 12.17
C ASN A 15 -5.12 -0.42 13.03
N ALA A 16 -6.01 0.44 13.53
CA ALA A 16 -7.16 0.01 14.33
C ALA A 16 -8.09 -0.92 13.54
N GLN A 17 -8.36 -0.59 12.27
CA GLN A 17 -9.17 -1.42 11.38
C GLN A 17 -8.48 -2.76 11.07
N ILE A 18 -7.18 -2.76 10.78
CA ILE A 18 -6.42 -3.99 10.52
C ILE A 18 -6.40 -4.89 11.76
N LYS A 19 -6.17 -4.35 12.97
CA LYS A 19 -6.23 -5.13 14.22
C LYS A 19 -7.60 -5.77 14.40
N ALA A 20 -8.68 -5.01 14.19
CA ALA A 20 -10.04 -5.54 14.26
C ALA A 20 -10.30 -6.66 13.22
N ILE A 21 -9.77 -6.51 12.00
CA ILE A 21 -9.82 -7.55 10.96
C ILE A 21 -9.07 -8.79 11.44
N SER A 22 -7.82 -8.67 11.89
CA SER A 22 -7.00 -9.81 12.34
C SER A 22 -7.64 -10.56 13.52
N GLU A 23 -8.19 -9.83 14.49
CA GLU A 23 -8.91 -10.44 15.62
C GLU A 23 -10.18 -11.19 15.17
N THR A 24 -10.96 -10.58 14.27
CA THR A 24 -12.20 -11.18 13.75
C THR A 24 -11.89 -12.40 12.88
N TYR A 25 -10.87 -12.31 12.03
CA TYR A 25 -10.39 -13.40 11.20
C TYR A 25 -10.00 -14.61 12.07
N LYS A 26 -9.23 -14.38 13.15
CA LYS A 26 -8.85 -15.44 14.09
C LYS A 26 -10.05 -16.08 14.78
N LYS A 27 -11.07 -15.31 15.14
CA LYS A 27 -12.30 -15.84 15.77
C LYS A 27 -13.10 -16.72 14.80
N LEU A 28 -13.23 -16.30 13.54
CA LEU A 28 -14.05 -16.95 12.52
C LEU A 28 -13.36 -18.18 11.92
N PHE A 29 -12.10 -18.04 11.51
CA PHE A 29 -11.39 -19.06 10.74
C PHE A 29 -10.43 -19.90 11.57
N LYS A 30 -10.29 -19.58 12.87
CA LYS A 30 -9.40 -20.28 13.82
C LYS A 30 -7.93 -20.31 13.38
N ASN A 31 -7.53 -19.39 12.50
CA ASN A 31 -6.15 -19.20 12.08
C ASN A 31 -5.73 -17.73 12.16
N ILE A 32 -4.43 -17.47 12.04
CA ILE A 32 -3.86 -16.13 12.11
C ILE A 32 -3.78 -15.57 10.69
N LEU A 33 -4.35 -14.38 10.46
CA LEU A 33 -4.42 -13.74 9.14
C LEU A 33 -3.04 -13.68 8.46
N GLU A 34 -2.01 -13.29 9.21
CA GLU A 34 -0.63 -13.20 8.71
C GLU A 34 -0.11 -14.56 8.24
N LYS A 35 -0.45 -15.66 8.92
CA LYS A 35 -0.02 -17.00 8.51
C LYS A 35 -0.67 -17.46 7.21
N ASP A 36 -1.95 -17.15 7.03
CA ASP A 36 -2.66 -17.47 5.78
C ASP A 36 -2.17 -16.58 4.63
N ILE A 37 -1.86 -15.30 4.89
CA ILE A 37 -1.17 -14.45 3.91
C ILE A 37 0.20 -15.06 3.56
N GLU A 38 0.94 -15.55 4.55
CA GLU A 38 2.27 -16.14 4.32
C GLU A 38 2.25 -17.44 3.51
N SER A 39 1.20 -18.25 3.64
CA SER A 39 1.03 -19.49 2.87
C SER A 39 0.58 -19.24 1.44
N ASP A 40 -0.24 -18.22 1.22
CA ASP A 40 -0.91 -17.98 -0.07
C ASP A 40 -0.19 -16.95 -0.95
N THR A 41 0.89 -16.36 -0.45
CA THR A 41 1.71 -15.38 -1.16
C THR A 41 3.20 -15.71 -1.08
N SER A 42 4.01 -15.10 -1.95
CA SER A 42 5.46 -15.35 -2.00
C SER A 42 6.27 -14.08 -2.24
N GLY A 43 7.60 -14.22 -2.12
CA GLY A 43 8.56 -13.15 -2.42
C GLY A 43 8.36 -11.86 -1.63
N HIS A 44 8.65 -10.73 -2.26
CA HIS A 44 8.53 -9.40 -1.67
C HIS A 44 7.09 -8.94 -1.52
N PHE A 45 6.18 -9.44 -2.36
CA PHE A 45 4.74 -9.21 -2.22
C PHE A 45 4.22 -9.75 -0.88
N LYS A 46 4.59 -11.00 -0.53
CA LYS A 46 4.30 -11.56 0.81
C LYS A 46 4.78 -10.64 1.92
N ARG A 47 6.05 -10.21 1.86
CA ARG A 47 6.65 -9.34 2.88
C ARG A 47 5.88 -8.03 3.02
N LEU A 48 5.41 -7.46 1.92
CA LEU A 48 4.59 -6.24 1.94
C LEU A 48 3.25 -6.49 2.62
N MET A 49 2.52 -7.54 2.21
CA MET A 49 1.20 -7.85 2.76
C MET A 49 1.26 -8.20 4.26
N VAL A 50 2.24 -8.99 4.68
CA VAL A 50 2.47 -9.30 6.11
C VAL A 50 2.81 -8.03 6.90
N ALA A 51 3.66 -7.15 6.36
CA ALA A 51 3.99 -5.89 7.02
C ALA A 51 2.75 -5.00 7.23
N LEU A 52 1.87 -4.90 6.22
CA LEU A 52 0.61 -4.15 6.36
C LEU A 52 -0.36 -4.83 7.33
N ALA A 53 -0.50 -6.16 7.27
CA ALA A 53 -1.38 -6.93 8.15
C ALA A 53 -0.97 -6.87 9.63
N SER A 54 0.31 -6.61 9.91
CA SER A 54 0.82 -6.44 11.28
C SER A 54 0.32 -5.18 12.00
N ALA A 55 -0.32 -4.25 11.28
CA ALA A 55 -0.81 -2.98 11.82
C ALA A 55 0.26 -2.17 12.58
N GLY A 56 1.50 -2.21 12.09
CA GLY A 56 2.68 -1.57 12.69
C GLY A 56 3.03 -0.19 12.10
N ARG A 57 2.15 0.42 11.30
CA ARG A 57 2.40 1.73 10.69
C ARG A 57 2.43 2.82 11.77
N MET A 58 3.32 3.80 11.65
CA MET A 58 3.33 4.95 12.54
C MET A 58 2.09 5.84 12.27
N GLU A 59 1.32 6.22 13.30
CA GLU A 59 0.15 7.10 13.16
C GLU A 59 0.38 8.48 13.80
N ASP A 60 0.98 8.54 14.99
CA ASP A 60 1.17 9.77 15.77
C ASP A 60 2.64 10.24 15.83
N GLN A 61 3.24 10.53 14.66
CA GLN A 61 4.64 10.95 14.60
C GLN A 61 4.78 12.45 14.27
N VAL A 62 5.64 13.14 15.01
CA VAL A 62 6.11 14.49 14.65
C VAL A 62 6.83 14.42 13.30
N LEU A 63 6.46 15.31 12.37
CA LEU A 63 7.04 15.34 11.04
C LEU A 63 8.53 15.69 11.10
N ASP A 64 9.36 14.84 10.48
CA ASP A 64 10.80 15.01 10.42
C ASP A 64 11.24 15.16 8.96
N THR A 65 11.44 16.41 8.55
CA THR A 65 11.82 16.72 7.17
C THR A 65 13.23 16.24 6.82
N ASN A 66 14.15 16.19 7.81
CA ASN A 66 15.51 15.70 7.59
C ASN A 66 15.50 14.18 7.38
N LYS A 67 14.75 13.46 8.21
CA LYS A 67 14.53 12.03 8.01
C LYS A 67 13.87 11.73 6.66
N ALA A 68 12.88 12.50 6.24
CA ALA A 68 12.27 12.35 4.92
C ALA A 68 13.28 12.49 3.78
N GLU A 69 14.22 13.44 3.88
CA GLU A 69 15.28 13.60 2.88
C GLU A 69 16.29 12.44 2.88
N ILE A 70 16.65 11.93 4.06
CA ILE A 70 17.51 10.73 4.19
C ILE A 70 16.82 9.51 3.58
N ASP A 71 15.55 9.29 3.93
CA ASP A 71 14.78 8.15 3.43
C ASP A 71 14.51 8.27 1.91
N ALA A 72 14.33 9.49 1.39
CA ALA A 72 14.24 9.75 -0.05
C ALA A 72 15.54 9.39 -0.79
N LYS A 73 16.70 9.80 -0.26
CA LYS A 73 18.02 9.38 -0.80
C LYS A 73 18.16 7.87 -0.76
N ARG A 74 17.76 7.24 0.35
CA ARG A 74 17.79 5.78 0.50
C ARG A 74 16.93 5.06 -0.54
N LEU A 75 15.72 5.55 -0.85
CA LEU A 75 14.90 4.98 -1.94
C LEU A 75 15.56 5.15 -3.31
N PHE A 76 16.16 6.31 -3.57
CA PHE A 76 16.84 6.57 -4.85
C PHE A 76 18.03 5.64 -5.04
N GLU A 77 18.83 5.44 -3.99
CA GLU A 77 19.95 4.50 -4.00
C GLU A 77 19.51 3.03 -4.09
N ALA A 78 18.33 2.70 -3.54
CA ALA A 78 17.74 1.38 -3.58
C ALA A 78 17.06 1.03 -4.92
N GLY A 79 16.83 1.99 -5.82
CA GLY A 79 16.26 1.74 -7.14
C GLY A 79 17.15 2.35 -8.21
N GLU A 80 16.79 3.54 -8.67
CA GLU A 80 17.34 4.17 -9.88
C GLU A 80 18.88 4.35 -9.93
N LYS A 81 19.58 4.36 -8.79
CA LYS A 81 21.05 4.52 -8.77
C LYS A 81 21.81 3.21 -8.96
N LYS A 82 21.14 2.07 -9.12
CA LYS A 82 21.78 0.77 -9.30
C LYS A 82 21.04 -0.07 -10.36
N LEU A 83 21.65 -1.20 -10.73
CA LEU A 83 21.03 -2.16 -11.64
C LEU A 83 20.16 -3.13 -10.82
N GLY A 84 18.85 -3.11 -11.09
CA GLY A 84 17.83 -3.79 -10.28
C GLY A 84 17.46 -3.02 -9.02
N THR A 85 16.59 -3.60 -8.19
CA THR A 85 15.93 -2.88 -7.09
C THR A 85 16.23 -3.54 -5.75
N ASP A 86 16.28 -2.78 -4.65
CA ASP A 86 16.19 -3.33 -3.29
C ASP A 86 14.75 -3.18 -2.79
N GLU A 87 13.93 -4.17 -3.12
CA GLU A 87 12.52 -4.18 -2.76
C GLU A 87 12.32 -4.19 -1.24
N SER A 88 13.31 -4.62 -0.46
CA SER A 88 13.22 -4.62 1.01
C SER A 88 13.27 -3.20 1.57
N VAL A 89 14.05 -2.30 0.96
CA VAL A 89 14.06 -0.88 1.32
C VAL A 89 12.70 -0.24 1.04
N PHE A 90 12.14 -0.46 -0.16
CA PHE A 90 10.81 0.03 -0.53
C PHE A 90 9.73 -0.48 0.44
N ASN A 91 9.69 -1.79 0.71
CA ASN A 91 8.79 -2.39 1.70
C ASN A 91 8.94 -1.74 3.07
N SER A 92 10.18 -1.61 3.57
CA SER A 92 10.42 -1.10 4.92
C SER A 92 9.91 0.32 5.11
N LEU A 93 10.07 1.20 4.12
CA LEU A 93 9.67 2.60 4.22
C LEU A 93 8.16 2.77 3.97
N LEU A 94 7.64 2.22 2.87
CA LEU A 94 6.24 2.39 2.48
C LEU A 94 5.25 1.68 3.42
N ALA A 95 5.65 0.60 4.09
CA ALA A 95 4.79 -0.11 5.04
C ALA A 95 4.82 0.45 6.48
N SER A 96 5.92 1.09 6.91
CA SER A 96 6.11 1.47 8.32
C SER A 96 5.86 2.95 8.63
N GLN A 97 6.21 3.86 7.71
CA GLN A 97 6.16 5.30 7.99
C GLN A 97 4.72 5.83 7.97
N SER A 98 4.48 6.91 8.72
CA SER A 98 3.16 7.56 8.73
C SER A 98 2.83 8.15 7.37
N PHE A 99 1.54 8.25 7.04
CA PHE A 99 1.11 8.83 5.77
C PHE A 99 1.58 10.27 5.60
N HIS A 100 1.60 11.05 6.67
CA HIS A 100 2.12 12.42 6.64
C HIS A 100 3.62 12.47 6.37
N GLN A 101 4.41 11.60 7.00
CA GLN A 101 5.85 11.52 6.77
C GLN A 101 6.16 11.04 5.34
N LEU A 102 5.38 10.08 4.82
CA LEU A 102 5.54 9.57 3.45
C LEU A 102 5.23 10.63 2.39
N ARG A 103 4.26 11.52 2.61
CA ARG A 103 4.01 12.66 1.69
C ARG A 103 5.25 13.54 1.55
N ILE A 104 5.87 13.92 2.68
CA ILE A 104 7.11 14.72 2.68
C ILE A 104 8.24 13.93 1.99
N LEU A 105 8.35 12.63 2.27
CA LEU A 105 9.33 11.76 1.62
C LEU A 105 9.16 11.78 0.11
N PHE A 106 7.93 11.66 -0.41
CA PHE A 106 7.68 11.67 -1.87
C PHE A 106 8.08 13.00 -2.51
N ASP A 107 7.82 14.13 -1.84
CA ASP A 107 8.27 15.44 -2.32
C ASP A 107 9.79 15.54 -2.35
N LYS A 108 10.46 15.07 -1.29
CA LYS A 108 11.94 15.00 -1.23
C LYS A 108 12.51 14.04 -2.26
N TYR A 109 11.86 12.90 -2.49
CA TYR A 109 12.27 11.92 -3.49
C TYR A 109 12.29 12.55 -4.87
N LYS A 110 11.23 13.27 -5.25
CA LYS A 110 11.15 13.96 -6.53
C LYS A 110 12.28 14.97 -6.74
N ILE A 111 12.71 15.66 -5.68
CA ILE A 111 13.85 16.59 -5.73
C ILE A 111 15.17 15.82 -5.92
N VAL A 112 15.35 14.69 -5.23
CA VAL A 112 16.60 13.91 -5.25
C VAL A 112 16.76 13.11 -6.55
N SER A 113 15.72 12.42 -7.01
CA SER A 113 15.76 11.54 -8.18
C SER A 113 15.43 12.25 -9.50
N GLY A 114 14.73 13.38 -9.44
CA GLY A 114 14.15 14.03 -10.60
C GLY A 114 12.90 13.34 -11.16
N LYS A 115 12.42 12.25 -10.54
CA LYS A 115 11.23 11.50 -10.94
C LYS A 115 10.20 11.41 -9.82
N ASP A 116 8.94 11.30 -10.21
CA ASP A 116 7.88 10.98 -9.25
C ASP A 116 8.06 9.54 -8.74
N ILE A 117 7.82 9.29 -7.45
CA ILE A 117 7.98 7.95 -6.87
C ILE A 117 7.15 6.89 -7.58
N GLU A 118 5.97 7.24 -8.12
CA GLU A 118 5.16 6.30 -8.90
C GLU A 118 5.85 5.88 -10.21
N GLN A 119 6.59 6.79 -10.85
CA GLN A 119 7.33 6.49 -12.07
C GLN A 119 8.45 5.51 -11.77
N SER A 120 9.18 5.73 -10.68
CA SER A 120 10.26 4.85 -10.25
C SER A 120 9.73 3.48 -9.84
N ILE A 121 8.60 3.41 -9.12
CA ILE A 121 7.97 2.12 -8.80
C ILE A 121 7.61 1.34 -10.08
N LYS A 122 7.02 2.02 -11.08
CA LYS A 122 6.64 1.41 -12.37
C LYS A 122 7.83 0.96 -13.22
N SER A 123 9.00 1.59 -13.08
CA SER A 123 10.19 1.20 -13.82
C SER A 123 11.03 0.13 -13.11
N GLU A 124 10.98 0.10 -11.78
CA GLU A 124 11.86 -0.73 -10.94
C GLU A 124 11.20 -2.01 -10.42
N LEU A 125 9.87 -2.05 -10.32
CA LEU A 125 9.10 -3.18 -9.77
C LEU A 125 8.13 -3.74 -10.81
N SER A 126 7.62 -4.95 -10.58
CA SER A 126 6.60 -5.57 -11.43
C SER A 126 5.58 -6.39 -10.64
N GLY A 127 4.46 -6.71 -11.30
CA GLY A 127 3.45 -7.64 -10.79
C GLY A 127 2.72 -7.15 -9.54
N ASN A 128 2.40 -8.06 -8.63
CA ASN A 128 1.61 -7.75 -7.42
C ASN A 128 2.36 -6.83 -6.44
N LEU A 129 3.70 -6.89 -6.43
CA LEU A 129 4.49 -5.97 -5.62
C LEU A 129 4.34 -4.53 -6.12
N GLU A 130 4.52 -4.30 -7.43
CA GLU A 130 4.32 -2.99 -8.05
C GLU A 130 2.90 -2.46 -7.76
N THR A 131 1.89 -3.31 -7.99
CA THR A 131 0.48 -2.98 -7.76
C THR A 131 0.21 -2.58 -6.30
N GLY A 132 0.78 -3.33 -5.34
CA GLY A 132 0.67 -3.04 -3.91
C GLY A 132 1.34 -1.72 -3.52
N MET A 133 2.53 -1.44 -4.06
CA MET A 133 3.25 -0.20 -3.79
C MET A 133 2.53 1.02 -4.35
N LEU A 134 2.02 0.93 -5.59
CA LEU A 134 1.24 2.00 -6.20
C LEU A 134 -0.05 2.25 -5.43
N ALA A 135 -0.73 1.20 -4.95
CA ALA A 135 -1.91 1.35 -4.12
C ALA A 135 -1.61 2.14 -2.83
N ILE A 136 -0.50 1.84 -2.14
CA ILE A 136 -0.07 2.62 -0.96
C ILE A 136 0.15 4.09 -1.33
N VAL A 137 0.87 4.37 -2.42
CA VAL A 137 1.14 5.75 -2.87
C VAL A 137 -0.17 6.49 -3.19
N HIS A 138 -1.09 5.85 -3.91
CA HIS A 138 -2.37 6.45 -4.29
C HIS A 138 -3.26 6.70 -3.07
N VAL A 139 -3.35 5.77 -2.12
CA VAL A 139 -4.08 5.97 -0.85
C VAL A 139 -3.48 7.15 -0.08
N ILE A 140 -2.15 7.21 0.05
CA ILE A 140 -1.48 8.31 0.75
C ILE A 140 -1.77 9.66 0.07
N ARG A 141 -1.81 9.71 -1.26
CA ARG A 141 -2.08 10.94 -2.01
C ARG A 141 -3.55 11.35 -1.93
N ASN A 142 -4.45 10.44 -2.22
CA ASN A 142 -5.89 10.69 -2.29
C ASN A 142 -6.69 9.38 -2.20
N THR A 143 -7.06 8.97 -0.98
CA THR A 143 -7.87 7.77 -0.74
C THR A 143 -9.22 7.78 -1.50
N PRO A 144 -10.03 8.87 -1.49
CA PRO A 144 -11.22 8.93 -2.33
C PRO A 144 -10.93 8.75 -3.82
N GLY A 145 -9.85 9.36 -4.31
CA GLY A 145 -9.40 9.22 -5.71
C GLY A 145 -9.03 7.77 -6.06
N TYR A 146 -8.31 7.07 -5.17
CA TYR A 146 -7.97 5.66 -5.34
C TYR A 146 -9.23 4.79 -5.48
N PHE A 147 -10.23 4.97 -4.61
CA PHE A 147 -11.47 4.20 -4.68
C PHE A 147 -12.35 4.60 -5.86
N ALA A 148 -12.37 5.87 -6.25
CA ALA A 148 -13.08 6.34 -7.44
C ALA A 148 -12.52 5.68 -8.72
N GLU A 149 -11.19 5.58 -8.85
CA GLU A 149 -10.57 4.88 -9.98
C GLU A 149 -10.92 3.39 -9.98
N ARG A 150 -10.92 2.73 -8.81
CA ARG A 150 -11.31 1.31 -8.71
C ARG A 150 -12.77 1.09 -9.09
N LEU A 151 -13.70 1.94 -8.64
CA LEU A 151 -15.10 1.88 -9.04
C LEU A 151 -15.27 2.07 -10.55
N TYR A 152 -14.57 3.06 -11.12
CA TYR A 152 -14.61 3.27 -12.56
C TYR A 152 -14.09 2.04 -13.32
N ARG A 153 -12.96 1.48 -12.90
CA ARG A 153 -12.36 0.29 -13.53
C ARG A 153 -13.24 -0.95 -13.40
N SER A 154 -13.94 -1.12 -12.27
CA SER A 154 -14.84 -2.27 -12.07
C SER A 154 -16.05 -2.24 -13.00
N MET A 155 -16.42 -1.08 -13.55
CA MET A 155 -17.56 -0.90 -14.46
C MET A 155 -17.14 -0.61 -15.91
N LYS A 156 -15.86 -0.40 -16.18
CA LYS A 156 -15.38 -0.01 -17.51
C LYS A 156 -15.25 -1.23 -18.42
N GLY A 157 -15.98 -1.22 -19.53
CA GLY A 157 -15.88 -2.21 -20.60
C GLY A 157 -17.11 -3.09 -20.70
N ALA A 158 -16.97 -4.29 -21.24
CA ALA A 158 -18.05 -5.27 -21.30
C ALA A 158 -18.08 -6.09 -19.99
N GLY A 159 -19.23 -6.11 -19.32
CA GLY A 159 -19.39 -6.75 -18.02
C GLY A 159 -19.00 -5.84 -16.85
N THR A 160 -19.01 -6.40 -15.64
CA THR A 160 -18.73 -5.69 -14.38
C THR A 160 -17.93 -6.61 -13.46
N ASP A 161 -16.92 -6.08 -12.78
CA ASP A 161 -16.34 -6.73 -11.60
C ASP A 161 -17.22 -6.43 -10.39
N ASP A 162 -18.30 -7.21 -10.26
CA ASP A 162 -19.28 -7.05 -9.19
C ASP A 162 -18.65 -7.20 -7.79
N ARG A 163 -17.58 -8.01 -7.65
CA ARG A 163 -16.91 -8.21 -6.36
C ARG A 163 -16.25 -6.93 -5.88
N THR A 164 -15.50 -6.26 -6.74
CA THR A 164 -14.88 -4.96 -6.40
C THR A 164 -15.93 -3.88 -6.24
N LEU A 165 -16.93 -3.81 -7.14
CA LEU A 165 -18.00 -2.82 -7.06
C LEU A 165 -18.73 -2.88 -5.71
N ILE A 166 -19.21 -4.07 -5.33
CA ILE A 166 -19.93 -4.29 -4.07
C ILE A 166 -19.02 -3.98 -2.87
N ARG A 167 -17.78 -4.48 -2.86
CA ARG A 167 -16.85 -4.29 -1.75
C ARG A 167 -16.52 -2.81 -1.54
N VAL A 168 -16.23 -2.05 -2.59
CA VAL A 168 -15.90 -0.63 -2.48
C VAL A 168 -17.12 0.17 -2.01
N VAL A 169 -18.29 -0.01 -2.64
CA VAL A 169 -19.52 0.71 -2.24
C VAL A 169 -19.86 0.46 -0.77
N ILE A 170 -19.87 -0.81 -0.34
CA ILE A 170 -20.21 -1.14 1.05
C ILE A 170 -19.17 -0.57 2.01
N THR A 171 -17.88 -0.83 1.78
CA THR A 171 -16.84 -0.50 2.76
C THR A 171 -16.49 0.99 2.85
N ARG A 172 -16.90 1.80 1.86
CA ARG A 172 -16.64 3.24 1.80
C ARG A 172 -17.87 4.12 2.05
N SER A 173 -19.07 3.54 2.00
CA SER A 173 -20.36 4.24 2.17
C SER A 173 -20.40 5.17 3.39
N GLU A 174 -19.92 4.73 4.55
CA GLU A 174 -19.92 5.49 5.80
C GLU A 174 -18.55 6.10 6.15
N VAL A 175 -17.63 6.18 5.18
CA VAL A 175 -16.27 6.69 5.41
C VAL A 175 -16.00 7.96 4.62
N ASP A 176 -16.14 7.90 3.30
CA ASP A 176 -15.75 8.99 2.39
C ASP A 176 -16.63 9.09 1.12
N MET A 177 -17.83 8.51 1.17
CA MET A 177 -18.86 8.60 0.12
C MET A 177 -20.09 9.44 0.54
N VAL A 178 -19.98 10.20 1.64
CA VAL A 178 -21.05 11.05 2.20
C VAL A 178 -20.82 12.53 1.92
#